data_AF-A0AAN7P786-F1
#
_entry.id   AF-A0AAN7P786-F1
#
_cell.length_a   1.000
_cell.length_b   1.000
_cell.length_c   1.000
_cell.angle_alpha   90.00
_cell.angle_beta   90.00
_cell.angle_gamma   90.00
#
_symmetry.space_group_name_H-M   'P 1'
#
loop_
_entity.id
_entity.type
_entity.pdbx_description
1 polymer ?
#
loop_
_entity_poly.entity_id
_entity_poly.type
_entity_poly.pdbx_seq_one_letter_code
_entity_poly.pdbx_strand_id
1 'polypeptide(L)'
;MYLVSESRKKLESTFRLKYKMCNVTHDIYSDNPTNHEINVKEAAVLRCISTENNFFHLADTYAALNLPSLSNHKYFSVSTHIAEVIRNTAWECMKKADQEETRLAKDVKDVDHQEAPFITVIADGVWCRRSYKDNYNTSLRSCKYFN
;
A
#
# COMPACT_ATOMS: atom_id res chain seq x y z
N MET A 1 15.31 13.26 -33.95
CA MET A 1 15.66 12.13 -33.06
C MET A 1 15.01 10.86 -33.62
N TYR A 2 15.60 9.68 -33.45
CA TYR A 2 14.98 8.40 -33.83
C TYR A 2 15.25 7.35 -32.75
N LEU A 3 14.32 6.39 -32.63
CA LEU A 3 14.45 5.26 -31.71
C LEU A 3 15.49 4.28 -32.26
N VAL A 4 16.49 3.96 -31.44
CA VAL A 4 17.51 2.95 -31.75
C VAL A 4 17.05 1.59 -31.28
N SER A 5 16.61 1.52 -30.03
CA SER A 5 16.17 0.27 -29.42
C SER A 5 15.26 0.52 -28.23
N GLU A 6 14.43 -0.46 -27.95
CA GLU A 6 13.67 -0.58 -26.71
C GLU A 6 14.17 -1.81 -25.96
N SER A 7 14.53 -1.65 -24.69
CA SER A 7 14.84 -2.76 -23.79
C SER A 7 13.74 -2.88 -22.75
N ARG A 8 13.07 -4.03 -22.70
CA ARG A 8 12.00 -4.30 -21.72
C ARG A 8 12.49 -5.25 -20.64
N LYS A 9 12.41 -4.83 -19.38
CA LYS A 9 12.59 -5.66 -18.17
C LYS A 9 11.24 -5.85 -17.49
N LYS A 10 10.41 -6.72 -18.07
CA LYS A 10 9.02 -6.97 -17.64
C LYS A 10 8.18 -5.68 -17.77
N LEU A 11 7.83 -5.05 -16.65
CA LEU A 11 7.02 -3.82 -16.62
C LEU A 11 7.82 -2.53 -16.85
N GLU A 12 9.15 -2.59 -16.80
CA GLU A 12 10.02 -1.44 -17.04
C GLU A 12 10.52 -1.45 -18.48
N SER A 13 10.48 -0.29 -19.13
CA SER A 13 11.00 -0.11 -20.49
C SER A 13 12.05 1.00 -20.50
N THR A 14 13.13 0.77 -21.23
CA THR A 14 14.18 1.76 -21.51
C THR A 14 14.26 2.00 -23.00
N PHE A 15 14.05 3.24 -23.39
CA PHE A 15 14.06 3.69 -24.78
C PHE A 15 15.37 4.40 -25.07
N ARG A 16 16.16 3.85 -25.99
CA ARG A 16 17.40 4.47 -26.45
C ARG A 16 17.14 5.29 -27.70
N LEU A 17 17.35 6.58 -27.61
CA LEU A 17 17.07 7.54 -28.67
C LEU A 17 18.37 8.18 -29.16
N LYS A 18 18.51 8.32 -30.47
CA LYS A 18 19.68 8.94 -31.09
C LYS A 18 19.30 10.16 -31.91
N TYR A 19 20.08 11.23 -31.75
CA TYR A 19 19.90 12.46 -32.51
C TYR A 19 20.55 12.33 -33.90
N LYS A 20 19.82 12.73 -34.95
CA LYS A 20 20.33 12.68 -36.33
C LYS A 20 21.46 13.67 -36.60
N MET A 21 21.47 14.82 -35.90
CA MET A 21 22.42 15.90 -36.16
C MET A 21 23.77 15.70 -35.43
N CYS A 22 23.72 15.35 -34.14
CA CYS A 22 24.91 15.29 -33.29
C CYS A 22 25.32 13.86 -32.90
N ASN A 23 24.59 12.82 -33.34
CA ASN A 23 24.80 11.42 -32.95
C ASN A 23 24.79 11.13 -31.44
N VAL A 24 24.44 12.11 -30.60
CA VAL A 24 24.26 11.93 -29.16
C VAL A 24 23.13 10.96 -28.90
N THR A 25 23.33 10.08 -27.92
CA THR A 25 22.36 9.09 -27.50
C THR A 25 21.80 9.47 -26.13
N HIS A 26 20.49 9.39 -25.97
CA HIS A 26 19.79 9.60 -24.71
C HIS A 26 18.92 8.39 -24.40
N ASP A 27 18.96 7.94 -23.15
CA ASP A 27 18.10 6.87 -22.64
C ASP A 27 16.94 7.52 -21.86
N ILE A 28 15.71 7.16 -22.23
CA ILE A 28 14.47 7.54 -21.53
C ILE A 28 13.92 6.30 -20.83
N TYR A 29 13.50 6.45 -19.59
CA TYR A 29 12.96 5.36 -18.77
C TYR A 29 11.46 5.53 -18.60
N SER A 30 10.69 4.43 -18.70
CA SER A 30 9.25 4.42 -18.40
C SER A 30 8.98 4.68 -16.92
N ASP A 31 9.92 4.28 -16.08
CA ASP A 31 9.92 4.49 -14.64
C ASP A 31 11.33 4.86 -14.20
N ASN A 32 11.46 5.86 -13.33
CA ASN A 32 12.75 6.48 -13.03
C ASN A 32 13.55 5.58 -12.08
N PRO A 33 14.71 5.03 -12.51
CA PRO A 33 15.50 4.12 -11.68
C PRO A 33 16.16 4.80 -10.47
N THR A 34 16.18 6.13 -10.42
CA THR A 34 16.85 6.92 -9.37
C THR A 34 15.85 7.54 -8.39
N ASN A 35 14.55 7.41 -8.65
CA ASN A 35 13.53 7.95 -7.75
C ASN A 35 13.35 7.04 -6.52
N HIS A 36 13.04 7.63 -5.37
CA HIS A 36 12.73 6.90 -4.13
C HIS A 36 11.22 6.62 -3.96
N GLU A 37 10.42 6.95 -4.97
CA GLU A 37 8.99 6.65 -5.01
C GLU A 37 8.72 5.19 -5.40
N ILE A 38 7.47 4.76 -5.17
CA ILE A 38 6.97 3.43 -5.52
C ILE A 38 7.15 3.19 -7.01
N ASN A 39 7.93 2.17 -7.37
CA ASN A 39 8.12 1.80 -8.78
C ASN A 39 6.90 1.05 -9.35
N VAL A 40 6.83 0.90 -10.67
CA VAL A 40 5.71 0.28 -11.39
C VAL A 40 5.44 -1.16 -10.94
N LYS A 41 6.47 -1.92 -10.54
CA LYS A 41 6.33 -3.29 -10.04
C LYS A 41 5.74 -3.29 -8.64
N GLU A 42 6.21 -2.38 -7.79
CA GLU A 42 5.70 -2.20 -6.44
C GLU A 42 4.25 -1.71 -6.47
N ALA A 43 3.92 -0.75 -7.34
CA ALA A 43 2.54 -0.28 -7.51
C ALA A 43 1.59 -1.41 -7.91
N ALA A 44 2.02 -2.30 -8.82
CA ALA A 44 1.24 -3.45 -9.24
C ALA A 44 1.00 -4.46 -8.10
N VAL A 45 2.02 -4.71 -7.27
CA VAL A 45 1.92 -5.62 -6.12
C VAL A 45 1.12 -4.98 -4.98
N LEU A 46 1.31 -3.68 -4.73
CA LEU A 46 0.54 -2.90 -3.77
C LEU A 46 -0.94 -2.95 -4.12
N ARG A 47 -1.31 -2.76 -5.39
CA ARG A 47 -2.69 -2.93 -5.87
C ARG A 47 -3.22 -4.30 -5.48
N CYS A 48 -2.46 -5.37 -5.70
CA CYS A 48 -2.89 -6.71 -5.33
C CYS A 48 -3.14 -6.81 -3.82
N ILE A 49 -2.21 -6.35 -2.99
CA ILE A 49 -2.35 -6.36 -1.52
C ILE A 49 -3.58 -5.57 -1.07
N SER A 50 -3.79 -4.35 -1.59
CA SER A 50 -4.92 -3.48 -1.23
C SER A 50 -6.28 -4.01 -1.69
N THR A 51 -6.31 -4.86 -2.71
CA THR A 51 -7.55 -5.46 -3.25
C THR A 51 -7.71 -6.93 -2.86
N GLU A 52 -6.90 -7.42 -1.92
CA GLU A 52 -6.89 -8.82 -1.46
C GLU A 52 -6.65 -9.85 -2.59
N ASN A 53 -5.98 -9.41 -3.65
CA ASN A 53 -5.60 -10.24 -4.80
C ASN A 53 -4.22 -10.88 -4.61
N ASN A 54 -3.98 -11.96 -5.35
CA ASN A 54 -2.74 -12.73 -5.31
C ASN A 54 -1.97 -12.66 -6.63
N PHE A 55 -0.84 -13.36 -6.69
CA PHE A 55 -0.01 -13.47 -7.89
C PHE A 55 -0.77 -13.97 -9.12
N PHE A 56 -1.68 -14.94 -8.96
CA PHE A 56 -2.46 -15.49 -10.08
C PHE A 56 -3.40 -14.45 -10.67
N HIS A 57 -4.09 -13.68 -9.84
CA HIS A 57 -4.92 -12.57 -10.30
C HIS A 57 -4.11 -11.50 -11.04
N LEU A 58 -2.89 -11.20 -10.57
CA LEU A 58 -1.99 -10.28 -11.28
C LEU A 58 -1.61 -10.82 -12.67
N ALA A 59 -1.19 -12.09 -12.72
CA ALA A 59 -0.78 -12.74 -13.96
C ALA A 59 -1.93 -12.84 -14.97
N ASP A 60 -3.14 -13.15 -14.50
CA ASP A 60 -4.36 -13.22 -15.32
C ASP A 60 -4.74 -11.85 -15.87
N THR A 61 -4.76 -10.81 -15.01
CA THR A 61 -5.00 -9.42 -15.44
C THR A 61 -4.00 -9.00 -16.51
N TYR A 62 -2.74 -9.39 -16.35
CA TYR A 62 -1.69 -9.01 -17.31
C TYR A 62 -1.76 -9.82 -18.59
N ALA A 63 -2.14 -11.09 -18.54
CA ALA A 63 -2.40 -11.90 -19.72
C ALA A 63 -3.55 -11.29 -20.56
N ALA A 64 -4.62 -10.84 -19.91
CA ALA A 64 -5.73 -10.15 -20.57
C ALA A 64 -5.30 -8.83 -21.25
N LEU A 65 -4.31 -8.13 -20.68
CA LEU A 65 -3.75 -6.89 -21.22
C LEU A 65 -2.56 -7.13 -22.17
N ASN A 66 -2.19 -8.38 -22.45
CA ASN A 66 -0.99 -8.75 -23.21
C ASN A 66 0.30 -8.12 -22.66
N LEU A 67 0.42 -8.03 -21.33
CA LEU A 67 1.58 -7.52 -20.61
C LEU A 67 2.44 -8.66 -20.03
N PRO A 68 3.77 -8.51 -19.97
CA PRO A 68 4.64 -9.49 -19.34
C PRO A 68 4.45 -9.50 -17.81
N SER A 69 4.18 -10.68 -17.25
CA SER A 69 4.01 -10.84 -15.80
C SER A 69 5.32 -10.91 -15.01
N LEU A 70 5.21 -10.62 -13.72
CA LEU A 70 6.28 -10.86 -12.75
C LEU A 70 6.51 -12.37 -12.61
N SER A 71 7.71 -12.75 -12.17
CA SER A 71 7.93 -14.14 -11.75
C SER A 71 7.46 -14.28 -10.32
N ASN A 72 6.99 -15.47 -9.93
CA ASN A 72 6.48 -15.73 -8.58
C ASN A 72 7.47 -15.30 -7.48
N HIS A 73 8.74 -15.70 -7.60
CA HIS A 73 9.80 -15.27 -6.67
C HIS A 73 9.94 -13.73 -6.57
N LYS A 74 9.85 -13.03 -7.71
CA LYS A 74 9.98 -11.55 -7.74
C LYS A 74 8.75 -10.90 -7.12
N TYR A 75 7.56 -11.44 -7.38
CA TYR A 75 6.31 -10.98 -6.75
C TYR A 75 6.42 -11.09 -5.24
N PHE A 76 6.85 -12.25 -4.73
CA PHE A 76 6.94 -12.50 -3.29
C PHE A 76 7.96 -11.57 -2.60
N SER A 77 9.13 -11.39 -3.24
CA SER A 77 10.16 -10.45 -2.74
C SER A 77 9.63 -9.01 -2.66
N VAL A 78 8.90 -8.55 -3.67
CA VAL A 78 8.31 -7.21 -3.70
C VAL A 78 7.16 -7.10 -2.69
N SER A 79 6.31 -8.12 -2.56
CA SER A 79 5.19 -8.10 -1.62
C SER A 79 5.66 -8.05 -0.17
N THR A 80 6.73 -8.77 0.17
CA THR A 80 7.33 -8.72 1.52
C THR A 80 7.88 -7.33 1.82
N HIS A 81 8.57 -6.71 0.86
CA HIS A 81 9.07 -5.34 1.01
C HIS A 81 7.93 -4.35 1.24
N ILE A 82 6.87 -4.41 0.42
CA ILE A 82 5.69 -3.54 0.56
C ILE A 82 4.99 -3.77 1.91
N ALA A 83 4.85 -5.02 2.34
CA ALA A 83 4.23 -5.33 3.63
C ALA A 83 5.01 -4.71 4.79
N GLU A 84 6.35 -4.69 4.73
CA GLU A 84 7.20 -4.03 5.71
C GLU A 84 7.00 -2.50 5.69
N VAL A 85 6.95 -1.89 4.50
CA VAL A 85 6.67 -0.45 4.36
C VAL A 85 5.30 -0.09 4.93
N ILE A 86 4.27 -0.87 4.62
CA ILE A 86 2.92 -0.67 5.17
C ILE A 86 2.95 -0.78 6.68
N ARG A 87 3.60 -1.81 7.24
CA ARG A 87 3.70 -2.01 8.69
C ARG A 87 4.37 -0.84 9.39
N ASN A 88 5.51 -0.39 8.86
CA ASN A 88 6.27 0.72 9.44
C ASN A 88 5.48 2.04 9.32
N THR A 89 4.82 2.27 8.19
CA THR A 89 3.95 3.45 7.99
C THR A 89 2.77 3.44 8.97
N ALA A 90 2.10 2.30 9.10
CA ALA A 90 0.99 2.13 10.04
C ALA A 90 1.43 2.38 11.49
N TRP A 91 2.61 1.88 11.87
CA TRP A 91 3.18 2.12 13.20
C TRP A 91 3.44 3.61 13.47
N GLU A 92 4.06 4.32 12.52
CA GLU A 92 4.31 5.76 12.66
C GLU A 92 3.01 6.58 12.68
N CYS A 93 2.01 6.18 11.88
CA CYS A 93 0.68 6.80 11.92
C CYS A 93 0.00 6.58 13.29
N MET A 94 0.05 5.36 13.83
CA MET A 94 -0.50 5.06 15.15
C MET A 94 0.19 5.87 16.26
N LYS A 95 1.52 6.00 16.20
CA LYS A 95 2.29 6.80 17.17
C LYS A 95 1.92 8.29 17.11
N LYS A 96 1.71 8.84 15.92
CA LYS A 96 1.27 10.23 15.75
C LYS A 96 -0.17 10.43 16.24
N ALA A 97 -1.05 9.47 15.97
CA ALA A 97 -2.41 9.49 16.47
C ALA A 97 -2.45 9.45 18.01
N ASP A 98 -1.68 8.54 18.62
CA ASP A 98 -1.55 8.44 20.09
C ASP A 98 -1.11 9.75 20.75
N GLN A 99 -0.12 10.44 20.16
CA GLN A 99 0.34 11.74 20.64
C GLN A 99 -0.75 12.82 20.58
N GLU A 100 -1.50 12.88 19.49
CA GLU A 100 -2.56 13.87 19.31
C GLU A 100 -3.78 13.56 20.18
N GLU A 101 -4.20 12.29 20.25
CA GLU A 101 -5.30 11.85 21.12
C GLU A 101 -4.98 12.11 22.60
N THR A 102 -3.74 11.83 23.03
CA THR A 102 -3.27 12.15 24.38
C THR A 102 -3.34 13.65 24.66
N ARG A 103 -2.94 14.49 23.70
CA ARG A 103 -3.00 15.96 23.84
C ARG A 103 -4.44 16.42 24.01
N LEU A 104 -5.35 15.97 23.15
CA LEU A 104 -6.77 16.33 23.17
C LEU A 104 -7.44 15.90 24.48
N ALA A 105 -7.18 14.69 24.96
CA ALA A 105 -7.73 14.18 26.22
C ALA A 105 -7.30 15.04 27.42
N LYS A 106 -6.02 15.44 27.47
CA LYS A 106 -5.51 16.32 28.54
C LYS A 106 -6.11 17.73 28.49
N ASP A 107 -6.30 18.29 27.29
CA ASP A 107 -6.91 19.61 27.11
C ASP A 107 -8.35 19.66 27.65
N VAL A 108 -9.11 18.56 27.49
CA VAL A 108 -10.51 18.43 27.93
C VAL A 108 -10.61 17.88 29.37
N LYS A 109 -9.48 17.54 30.00
CA LYS A 109 -9.39 16.84 31.31
C LYS A 109 -10.12 15.50 31.32
N ASP A 110 -10.16 14.82 30.17
CA ASP A 110 -10.69 13.47 30.01
C ASP A 110 -9.58 12.45 30.29
N VAL A 111 -9.19 12.38 31.56
CA VAL A 111 -8.08 11.56 32.06
C VAL A 111 -8.51 10.80 33.32
N ASP A 112 -7.88 9.67 33.58
CA ASP A 112 -8.16 8.86 34.78
C ASP A 112 -7.50 9.44 36.05
N HIS A 113 -7.64 8.73 37.19
CA HIS A 113 -7.04 9.12 38.47
C HIS A 113 -5.49 9.13 38.46
N GLN A 114 -4.85 8.55 37.45
CA GLN A 114 -3.41 8.46 37.25
C GLN A 114 -2.92 9.36 36.10
N GLU A 115 -3.77 10.26 35.59
CA GLU A 115 -3.53 11.14 34.43
C GLU A 115 -3.35 10.41 33.07
N ALA A 116 -3.79 9.15 32.97
CA ALA A 116 -3.82 8.45 31.69
C ALA A 116 -5.01 8.95 30.84
N PRO A 117 -4.80 9.30 29.56
CA PRO A 117 -5.84 9.82 28.68
C PRO A 117 -6.86 8.74 28.29
N PHE A 118 -8.14 9.07 28.31
CA PHE A 118 -9.16 8.21 27.70
C PHE A 118 -9.18 8.40 26.19
N ILE A 119 -9.14 7.29 25.46
CA ILE A 119 -9.32 7.26 23.99
C ILE A 119 -10.69 6.67 23.68
N THR A 120 -11.51 7.46 22.99
CA THR A 120 -12.81 7.00 22.50
C THR A 120 -12.61 6.17 21.23
N VAL A 121 -12.81 4.86 21.33
CA VAL A 121 -12.77 3.96 20.17
C VAL A 121 -14.17 3.78 19.60
N ILE A 122 -14.38 4.22 18.36
CA ILE A 122 -15.61 3.94 17.62
C ILE A 122 -15.45 2.57 16.95
N ALA A 123 -16.14 1.56 17.48
CA ALA A 123 -16.14 0.23 16.90
C ALA A 123 -17.14 0.15 15.74
N ASP A 124 -16.65 0.09 14.50
CA ASP A 124 -17.46 -0.33 13.35
C ASP A 124 -17.71 -1.85 13.46
N GLY A 125 -18.87 -2.23 13.99
CA GLY A 125 -19.28 -3.63 14.18
C GLY A 125 -19.44 -4.44 12.87
N VAL A 126 -19.16 -3.83 11.71
CA VAL A 126 -19.30 -4.48 10.40
C VAL A 126 -18.10 -5.39 10.08
N TRP A 127 -16.94 -5.20 10.70
CA TRP A 127 -15.75 -6.04 10.45
C TRP A 127 -15.97 -7.50 10.85
N CYS A 128 -16.55 -7.72 12.03
CA CYS A 128 -16.76 -9.05 12.61
C CYS A 128 -17.73 -9.91 11.77
N ARG A 129 -18.67 -9.26 11.07
CA ARG A 129 -19.67 -9.92 10.23
C ARG A 129 -19.10 -10.49 8.93
N ARG A 130 -17.93 -10.02 8.48
CA ARG A 130 -17.24 -10.53 7.28
C ARG A 130 -16.28 -11.67 7.58
N SER A 131 -15.65 -11.65 8.76
CA SER A 131 -14.62 -12.62 9.14
C SER A 131 -15.18 -13.90 9.76
N TYR A 132 -16.33 -13.83 10.43
CA TYR A 132 -16.97 -15.00 11.03
C TYR A 132 -18.18 -15.39 10.18
N LYS A 133 -18.22 -16.66 9.75
CA LYS A 133 -19.29 -17.21 8.88
C LYS A 133 -20.67 -17.17 9.54
N ASP A 134 -20.72 -17.18 10.86
CA ASP A 134 -21.95 -16.92 11.60
C ASP A 134 -22.17 -15.41 11.68
N ASN A 135 -23.42 -14.96 11.51
CA ASN A 135 -23.86 -13.57 11.63
C ASN A 135 -23.61 -13.01 13.05
N TYR A 136 -22.35 -12.93 13.45
CA TYR A 136 -21.91 -12.45 14.74
C TYR A 136 -21.96 -10.92 14.67
N ASN A 137 -23.15 -10.38 14.96
CA ASN A 137 -23.36 -8.97 15.18
C ASN A 137 -22.66 -8.59 16.50
N THR A 138 -21.41 -8.14 16.42
CA THR A 138 -20.73 -7.47 17.54
C THR A 138 -21.23 -6.06 17.77
N SER A 139 -22.04 -5.52 16.86
CA SER A 139 -22.82 -4.33 17.13
C SER A 139 -23.88 -4.66 18.19
N LEU A 140 -23.77 -4.00 19.35
CA LEU A 140 -24.82 -3.83 20.38
C LEU A 140 -24.93 -4.86 21.52
N ARG A 141 -23.82 -5.21 22.18
CA ARG A 141 -23.90 -5.53 23.63
C ARG A 141 -23.25 -4.52 24.57
N SER A 142 -22.43 -3.60 24.06
CA SER A 142 -21.72 -2.61 24.88
C SER A 142 -22.56 -1.37 25.24
N CYS A 143 -23.67 -1.10 24.55
CA CYS A 143 -24.52 0.07 24.82
C CYS A 143 -25.67 -0.21 25.81
N LYS A 144 -25.67 -1.34 26.54
CA LYS A 144 -26.64 -1.60 27.61
C LYS A 144 -26.19 -1.11 29.01
N TYR A 145 -25.03 -0.47 29.13
CA TYR A 145 -24.49 -0.01 30.42
C TYR A 145 -24.34 1.51 30.56
N PHE A 146 -24.87 2.29 29.62
CA PHE A 146 -25.11 3.73 29.83
C PHE A 146 -26.61 3.95 30.07
N ASN A 147 -27.02 3.75 31.33
CA ASN A 147 -28.24 4.30 31.94
C ASN A 147 -27.88 4.70 33.36
#